data_AF-A0A7J9M9Q5-F1
#
_entry.id   AF-A0A7J9M9Q5-F1
#
_cell.length_a   1.000
_cell.length_b   1.000
_cell.length_c   1.000
_cell.angle_alpha   90.00
_cell.angle_beta   90.00
_cell.angle_gamma   90.00
#
_symmetry.space_group_name_H-M   'P 1'
#
loop_
_entity.id
_entity.type
_entity.pdbx_description
1 polymer ?
#
loop_
_entity_poly.entity_id
_entity_poly.type
_entity_poly.pdbx_seq_one_letter_code
_entity_poly.pdbx_strand_id
1 'polypeptide(L)'
;MCTIGFGDITPNSNATKLFSILFVLVGFGFIDILLSGMVSYVLDLQENYLLKTVQHDGDKRDLATSYIIDVKKGRMRIRLKVGLALGVVVLCIGIGVGVMHFVEHLEWLDSFYLSVMSVTTVGYGDRAFKTMPGRLFAAIWLLVSTLAVARAFLYLAEARVDKRHRRMAKWVLGQDMTVSQFLAADIDNNGYVRGQAPASHPPFAPAQDGSDICSSILRSKIDNYNRLLLPFSCYV
;
A
#
# COMPACT_ATOMS: atom_id res chain seq x y z
N MET A 1 -2.39 2.41 -21.02
CA MET A 1 -3.26 1.21 -21.00
C MET A 1 -3.40 0.76 -19.56
N CYS A 2 -4.47 1.20 -18.89
CA CYS A 2 -5.01 0.41 -17.80
C CYS A 2 -5.55 -0.87 -18.46
N THR A 3 -5.43 -2.04 -17.84
CA THR A 3 -5.76 -3.38 -18.38
C THR A 3 -7.22 -3.58 -18.84
N ILE A 4 -8.00 -2.50 -18.91
CA ILE A 4 -9.40 -2.40 -19.31
C ILE A 4 -9.59 -2.74 -20.79
N GLY A 5 -8.63 -2.38 -21.65
CA GLY A 5 -8.56 -2.87 -23.04
C GLY A 5 -9.89 -2.90 -23.82
N PHE A 6 -10.60 -1.77 -23.93
CA PHE A 6 -11.89 -1.69 -24.64
C PHE A 6 -11.86 -2.17 -26.11
N GLY A 7 -10.68 -2.39 -26.70
CA GLY A 7 -10.52 -3.00 -28.04
C GLY A 7 -10.87 -2.11 -29.23
N ASP A 8 -11.57 -1.00 -29.04
CA ASP A 8 -12.10 -0.15 -30.11
C ASP A 8 -11.06 0.78 -30.80
N ILE A 9 -9.92 1.07 -30.14
CA ILE A 9 -8.94 2.04 -30.66
C ILE A 9 -7.52 1.52 -30.43
N THR A 10 -6.85 1.10 -31.50
CA THR A 10 -5.45 0.65 -31.47
C THR A 10 -4.55 1.57 -32.30
N PRO A 11 -3.37 1.97 -31.80
CA PRO A 11 -2.42 2.75 -32.58
C PRO A 11 -1.91 1.93 -33.77
N ASN A 12 -2.31 2.30 -34.98
CA ASN A 12 -1.92 1.61 -36.22
C ASN A 12 -0.58 2.11 -36.79
N SER A 13 -0.13 3.31 -36.43
CA SER A 13 1.12 3.92 -36.89
C SER A 13 2.27 3.77 -35.87
N ASN A 14 3.49 3.54 -36.36
CA ASN A 14 4.69 3.41 -35.53
C ASN A 14 4.92 4.65 -34.65
N ALA A 15 4.61 5.85 -35.15
CA ALA A 15 4.72 7.09 -34.38
C ALA A 15 3.72 7.13 -33.22
N THR A 16 2.47 6.72 -33.45
CA THR A 16 1.43 6.69 -32.41
C THR A 16 1.72 5.64 -31.33
N LYS A 17 2.36 4.53 -31.69
CA LYS A 17 2.83 3.52 -30.73
C LYS A 17 3.93 4.09 -29.82
N LEU A 18 4.94 4.74 -30.39
CA LEU A 18 6.04 5.34 -29.62
C LEU A 18 5.55 6.46 -28.69
N PHE A 19 4.68 7.34 -29.19
CA PHE A 19 4.05 8.37 -28.38
C PHE A 19 3.26 7.78 -27.20
N SER A 20 2.48 6.73 -27.45
CA SER A 20 1.70 6.06 -26.39
C SER A 20 2.58 5.48 -25.29
N ILE A 21 3.75 4.91 -25.65
CA ILE A 21 4.72 4.38 -24.68
C ILE A 21 5.28 5.52 -23.81
N LEU A 22 5.76 6.59 -24.43
CA LEU A 22 6.32 7.73 -23.71
C LEU A 22 5.29 8.41 -22.80
N PHE A 23 4.08 8.63 -23.33
CA PHE A 23 2.97 9.20 -22.58
C PHE A 23 2.65 8.39 -21.32
N VAL A 24 2.66 7.05 -21.41
CA VAL A 24 2.42 6.19 -20.26
C VAL A 24 3.56 6.29 -19.24
N LEU A 25 4.82 6.22 -19.67
CA LEU A 25 5.95 6.25 -18.73
C LEU A 25 6.05 7.58 -17.98
N VAL A 26 5.96 8.70 -18.70
CA VAL A 26 6.05 10.03 -18.10
C VAL A 26 4.79 10.34 -17.30
N GLY A 27 3.61 10.06 -17.84
CA GLY A 27 2.33 10.32 -17.20
C GLY A 27 2.17 9.55 -15.90
N PHE A 28 2.53 8.26 -15.88
CA PHE A 28 2.40 7.42 -14.69
C PHE A 28 3.26 7.95 -13.53
N GLY A 29 4.54 8.23 -13.79
CA GLY A 29 5.44 8.75 -12.75
C GLY A 29 5.04 10.14 -12.25
N PHE A 30 4.73 11.06 -13.17
CA PHE A 30 4.38 12.44 -12.80
C PHE A 30 3.08 12.51 -11.99
N ILE A 31 2.03 11.82 -12.43
CA ILE A 31 0.73 11.80 -11.74
C ILE A 31 0.85 11.12 -10.37
N ASP A 32 1.62 10.03 -10.29
CA ASP A 32 1.86 9.31 -9.04
C ASP A 32 2.59 10.18 -7.99
N ILE A 33 3.62 10.92 -8.41
CA ILE A 33 4.33 11.87 -7.54
C ILE A 33 3.38 12.99 -7.07
N LEU A 34 2.60 13.58 -7.98
CA LEU A 34 1.66 14.64 -7.64
C LEU A 34 0.59 14.16 -6.65
N LEU A 35 0.00 12.98 -6.90
CA LEU A 35 -0.96 12.37 -5.97
C LEU A 35 -0.33 12.12 -4.61
N SER A 36 0.89 11.58 -4.57
CA SER A 36 1.63 11.34 -3.33
C SER A 36 1.91 12.64 -2.55
N GLY A 37 2.32 13.70 -3.25
CA GLY A 37 2.59 15.01 -2.69
C GLY A 37 1.32 15.63 -2.11
N MET A 38 0.20 15.59 -2.84
CA MET A 38 -1.09 16.10 -2.39
C MET A 38 -1.61 15.35 -1.15
N VAL A 39 -1.53 14.02 -1.15
CA VAL A 39 -1.88 13.20 0.03
C VAL A 39 -1.04 13.65 1.22
N SER A 40 0.28 13.74 1.07
CA SER A 40 1.20 14.14 2.15
C SER A 40 0.88 15.55 2.67
N TYR A 41 0.66 16.51 1.77
CA TYR A 41 0.28 17.87 2.13
C TYR A 41 -1.00 17.93 2.97
N VAL A 42 -2.04 17.19 2.58
CA VAL A 42 -3.30 17.15 3.36
C VAL A 42 -3.08 16.50 4.73
N LEU A 43 -2.26 15.45 4.82
CA LEU A 43 -1.94 14.82 6.11
C LEU A 43 -1.19 15.78 7.04
N ASP A 44 -0.24 16.54 6.51
CA ASP A 44 0.54 17.52 7.25
C ASP A 44 -0.37 18.64 7.76
N LEU A 45 -1.36 19.05 6.95
CA LEU A 45 -2.37 20.01 7.37
C LEU A 45 -3.15 19.49 8.58
N GLN A 46 -3.64 18.25 8.52
CA GLN A 46 -4.42 17.65 9.61
C GLN A 46 -3.60 17.44 10.89
N GLU A 47 -2.31 17.10 10.74
CA GLU A 47 -1.39 17.04 11.87
C GLU A 47 -1.22 18.40 12.54
N ASN A 48 -1.01 19.46 11.74
CA ASN A 48 -0.80 20.81 12.26
C ASN A 48 -2.03 21.36 12.99
N TYR A 49 -3.24 21.04 12.53
CA TYR A 49 -4.46 21.39 13.25
C TYR A 49 -4.58 20.67 14.60
N LEU A 50 -4.26 19.36 14.64
CA LEU A 50 -4.31 18.58 15.87
C LEU A 50 -3.33 19.09 16.94
N LEU A 51 -2.10 19.44 16.54
CA LEU A 51 -1.07 19.92 17.45
C LEU A 51 -1.43 21.25 18.11
N LYS A 52 -2.10 22.15 17.37
CA LYS A 52 -2.56 23.44 17.91
C LYS A 52 -3.62 23.30 19.01
N THR A 53 -4.46 22.28 18.94
CA THR A 53 -5.47 22.02 20.00
C THR A 53 -4.84 21.42 21.25
N VAL A 54 -3.74 20.67 21.12
CA VAL A 54 -3.09 19.98 22.24
C VAL A 54 -2.21 20.93 23.06
N GLN A 55 -1.54 21.89 22.43
CA GLN A 55 -0.62 22.81 23.10
C GLN A 55 -1.30 23.82 24.04
N HIS A 56 -2.63 23.88 24.04
CA HIS A 56 -3.40 24.82 24.86
C HIS A 56 -3.73 24.29 26.29
N ASP A 57 -3.33 23.06 26.65
CA ASP A 57 -3.73 22.36 27.90
C ASP A 57 -2.53 21.69 28.65
N GLY A 58 -1.39 22.39 28.73
CA GLY A 58 -0.07 21.78 28.94
C GLY A 58 0.64 22.06 30.27
N ASP A 59 0.71 21.09 31.19
CA ASP A 59 1.90 21.02 32.06
C ASP A 59 2.16 19.62 32.64
N LYS A 60 1.12 18.87 33.06
CA LYS A 60 1.28 17.49 33.59
C LYS A 60 0.88 16.38 32.62
N ARG A 61 0.24 16.77 31.51
CA ARG A 61 -0.20 15.85 30.46
C ARG A 61 0.92 15.56 29.45
N ASP A 62 1.93 16.41 29.30
CA ASP A 62 2.86 16.38 28.15
C ASP A 62 3.72 15.14 28.03
N LEU A 63 4.17 14.54 29.13
CA LEU A 63 4.96 13.30 29.09
C LEU A 63 4.10 12.08 28.73
N ALA A 64 2.96 11.91 29.40
CA ALA A 64 2.02 10.83 29.11
C ALA A 64 1.36 11.01 27.74
N THR A 65 1.07 12.25 27.36
CA THR A 65 0.44 12.61 26.10
C THR A 65 1.42 12.52 24.96
N SER A 66 2.71 12.88 25.09
CA SER A 66 3.73 12.63 24.06
C SER A 66 3.82 11.14 23.71
N TYR A 67 3.91 10.27 24.72
CA TYR A 67 3.98 8.83 24.50
C TYR A 67 2.67 8.25 23.93
N ILE A 68 1.52 8.63 24.48
CA ILE A 68 0.21 8.16 24.00
C ILE A 68 -0.11 8.75 22.62
N ILE A 69 0.28 9.99 22.35
CA ILE A 69 0.15 10.66 21.05
C ILE A 69 1.08 10.00 20.06
N ASP A 70 2.32 9.64 20.34
CA ASP A 70 3.15 8.99 19.31
C ASP A 70 2.52 7.66 18.83
N VAL A 71 1.93 6.91 19.79
CA VAL A 71 1.16 5.68 19.50
C VAL A 71 -0.19 5.96 18.83
N LYS A 72 -0.84 7.11 19.08
CA LYS A 72 -2.09 7.53 18.39
C LYS A 72 -1.82 8.22 17.05
N LYS A 73 -0.72 8.93 16.90
CA LYS A 73 -0.28 9.77 15.77
C LYS A 73 0.20 8.87 14.65
N GLY A 74 0.98 7.83 14.97
CA GLY A 74 1.24 6.73 14.04
C GLY A 74 -0.06 6.06 13.57
N ARG A 75 -1.04 5.83 14.46
CA ARG A 75 -2.33 5.22 14.09
C ARG A 75 -3.24 6.13 13.25
N MET A 76 -3.23 7.44 13.51
CA MET A 76 -4.11 8.40 12.84
C MET A 76 -3.62 8.70 11.42
N ARG A 77 -2.31 8.87 11.22
CA ARG A 77 -1.73 9.09 9.88
C ARG A 77 -2.08 7.96 8.92
N ILE A 78 -1.98 6.71 9.37
CA ILE A 78 -2.27 5.53 8.53
C ILE A 78 -3.77 5.48 8.19
N ARG A 79 -4.63 5.64 9.20
CA ARG A 79 -6.09 5.63 8.97
C ARG A 79 -6.54 6.77 8.07
N LEU A 80 -5.93 7.92 8.22
CA LEU A 80 -6.22 9.10 7.42
C LEU A 80 -5.72 8.96 5.99
N LYS A 81 -4.51 8.42 5.77
CA LYS A 81 -4.00 8.05 4.44
C LYS A 81 -4.97 7.15 3.70
N VAL A 82 -5.40 6.07 4.36
CA VAL A 82 -6.37 5.12 3.81
C VAL A 82 -7.71 5.79 3.53
N GLY A 83 -8.25 6.55 4.49
CA GLY A 83 -9.53 7.24 4.35
C GLY A 83 -9.52 8.26 3.21
N LEU A 84 -8.45 9.05 3.09
CA LEU A 84 -8.27 10.01 2.02
C LEU A 84 -8.14 9.31 0.66
N ALA A 85 -7.35 8.24 0.58
CA ALA A 85 -7.20 7.49 -0.67
C ALA A 85 -8.51 6.82 -1.12
N LEU A 86 -9.30 6.27 -0.18
CA LEU A 86 -10.65 5.78 -0.48
C LEU A 86 -11.57 6.93 -0.94
N GLY A 87 -11.47 8.10 -0.30
CA GLY A 87 -12.20 9.30 -0.73
C GLY A 87 -11.86 9.73 -2.15
N VAL A 88 -10.57 9.70 -2.53
CA VAL A 88 -10.13 10.00 -3.90
C VAL A 88 -10.71 8.97 -4.90
N VAL A 89 -10.73 7.69 -4.56
CA VAL A 89 -11.34 6.65 -5.43
C VAL A 89 -12.85 6.90 -5.63
N VAL A 90 -13.57 7.26 -4.57
CA VAL A 90 -15.01 7.58 -4.67
C VAL A 90 -15.23 8.84 -5.50
N LEU A 91 -14.43 9.89 -5.28
CA LEU A 91 -14.46 11.10 -6.10
C LEU A 91 -14.20 10.77 -7.56
N CYS A 92 -13.27 9.84 -7.82
CA CYS A 92 -13.02 9.38 -9.17
C CYS A 92 -14.27 8.77 -9.80
N ILE A 93 -14.91 7.82 -9.12
CA ILE A 93 -16.15 7.22 -9.62
C ILE A 93 -17.20 8.31 -9.91
N GLY A 94 -17.37 9.28 -9.01
CA GLY A 94 -18.31 10.40 -9.18
C GLY A 94 -18.03 11.26 -10.42
N ILE A 95 -16.77 11.63 -10.67
CA ILE A 95 -16.38 12.39 -11.87
C ILE A 95 -16.67 11.57 -13.14
N GLY A 96 -16.34 10.27 -13.13
CA GLY A 96 -16.63 9.38 -14.25
C GLY A 96 -18.12 9.30 -14.57
N VAL A 97 -18.97 9.19 -13.54
CA VAL A 97 -20.44 9.21 -13.70
C VAL A 97 -20.94 10.53 -14.27
N GLY A 98 -20.46 11.65 -13.73
CA GLY A 98 -20.84 12.97 -14.22
C GLY A 98 -20.50 13.12 -15.70
N VAL A 99 -19.26 12.81 -16.09
CA VAL A 99 -18.85 12.96 -17.49
C VAL A 99 -19.62 12.02 -18.43
N MET A 100 -19.86 10.77 -18.04
CA MET A 100 -20.66 9.84 -18.86
C MET A 100 -22.12 10.30 -19.00
N HIS A 101 -22.72 10.84 -17.94
CA HIS A 101 -24.08 11.34 -18.01
C HIS A 101 -24.19 12.64 -18.84
N PHE A 102 -23.25 13.57 -18.69
CA PHE A 102 -23.30 14.87 -19.37
C PHE A 102 -22.78 14.85 -20.81
N VAL A 103 -21.74 14.06 -21.11
CA VAL A 103 -21.09 14.04 -22.45
C VAL A 103 -21.67 12.96 -23.34
N GLU A 104 -21.94 11.79 -22.79
CA GLU A 104 -22.40 10.62 -23.55
C GLU A 104 -23.90 10.35 -23.38
N HIS A 105 -24.60 11.18 -22.59
CA HIS A 105 -26.05 11.11 -22.33
C HIS A 105 -26.54 9.71 -21.90
N LEU A 106 -25.71 8.95 -21.18
CA LEU A 106 -26.12 7.64 -20.62
C LEU A 106 -27.04 7.83 -19.41
N GLU A 107 -27.88 6.82 -19.16
CA GLU A 107 -28.65 6.75 -17.92
C GLU A 107 -27.73 6.73 -16.68
N TRP A 108 -28.25 7.17 -15.54
CA TRP A 108 -27.48 7.26 -14.29
C TRP A 108 -26.90 5.92 -13.85
N LEU A 109 -27.67 4.83 -13.97
CA LEU A 109 -27.23 3.48 -13.61
C LEU A 109 -26.14 2.97 -14.55
N ASP A 110 -26.31 3.16 -15.85
CA ASP A 110 -25.33 2.77 -16.86
C ASP A 110 -24.01 3.55 -16.71
N SER A 111 -24.11 4.85 -16.42
CA SER A 111 -22.96 5.71 -16.14
C SER A 111 -22.22 5.28 -14.88
N PHE A 112 -22.96 4.93 -13.82
CA PHE A 112 -22.38 4.40 -12.58
C PHE A 112 -21.68 3.06 -12.81
N TYR A 113 -22.35 2.13 -13.47
CA TYR A 113 -21.79 0.84 -13.82
C TYR A 113 -20.49 0.99 -14.64
N LEU A 114 -20.52 1.76 -15.72
CA LEU A 114 -19.34 1.93 -16.58
C LEU A 114 -18.19 2.64 -15.83
N SER A 115 -18.49 3.62 -14.97
CA SER A 115 -17.50 4.31 -14.14
C SER A 115 -16.83 3.36 -13.14
N VAL A 116 -17.61 2.57 -12.39
CA VAL A 116 -17.08 1.60 -11.42
C VAL A 116 -16.26 0.52 -12.13
N MET A 117 -16.77 -0.03 -13.23
CA MET A 117 -16.10 -1.07 -14.01
C MET A 117 -14.77 -0.59 -14.61
N SER A 118 -14.72 0.68 -15.01
CA SER A 118 -13.52 1.34 -15.50
C SER A 118 -12.49 1.58 -14.39
N VAL A 119 -12.91 2.17 -13.27
CA VAL A 119 -12.02 2.50 -12.13
C VAL A 119 -11.46 1.23 -11.49
N THR A 120 -12.27 0.17 -11.38
CA THR A 120 -11.84 -1.15 -10.86
C THR A 120 -11.05 -1.98 -11.86
N THR A 121 -10.85 -1.49 -13.09
CA THR A 121 -10.13 -2.16 -14.17
C THR A 121 -10.71 -3.51 -14.60
N VAL A 122 -11.96 -3.83 -14.26
CA VAL A 122 -12.62 -5.08 -14.68
C VAL A 122 -13.04 -4.99 -16.15
N GLY A 123 -13.64 -3.86 -16.55
CA GLY A 123 -13.86 -3.49 -17.95
C GLY A 123 -14.40 -4.57 -18.89
N TYR A 124 -15.67 -4.99 -18.73
CA TYR A 124 -16.26 -6.02 -19.60
C TYR A 124 -16.31 -5.63 -21.10
N GLY A 125 -16.27 -4.33 -21.42
CA GLY A 125 -16.25 -3.85 -22.80
C GLY A 125 -17.62 -3.90 -23.51
N ASP A 126 -18.70 -4.12 -22.76
CA ASP A 126 -20.09 -4.09 -23.23
C ASP A 126 -20.54 -2.68 -23.64
N ARG A 127 -20.03 -1.65 -22.95
CA ARG A 127 -20.23 -0.25 -23.30
C ARG A 127 -18.89 0.51 -23.29
N ALA A 128 -18.75 1.45 -24.21
CA ALA A 128 -17.56 2.27 -24.38
C ALA A 128 -17.93 3.71 -24.77
N PHE A 129 -16.97 4.62 -24.60
CA PHE A 129 -17.09 6.03 -25.00
C PHE A 129 -17.26 6.16 -26.52
N LYS A 130 -18.36 6.73 -26.97
CA LYS A 130 -18.67 6.89 -28.41
C LYS A 130 -18.24 8.26 -28.92
N THR A 131 -18.26 9.28 -28.06
CA THR A 131 -17.92 10.65 -28.44
C THR A 131 -16.40 10.87 -28.49
N MET A 132 -15.94 11.67 -29.45
CA MET A 132 -14.53 12.09 -29.53
C MET A 132 -14.01 12.78 -28.26
N PRO A 133 -14.70 13.79 -27.68
CA PRO A 133 -14.25 14.41 -26.43
C PRO A 133 -14.28 13.43 -25.24
N GLY A 134 -15.30 12.56 -25.17
CA GLY A 134 -15.41 11.53 -24.13
C GLY A 134 -14.23 10.55 -24.17
N ARG A 135 -13.77 10.16 -25.37
CA ARG A 135 -12.60 9.28 -25.55
C ARG A 135 -11.29 9.90 -25.08
N LEU A 136 -11.05 11.18 -25.42
CA LEU A 136 -9.84 11.88 -24.97
C LEU A 136 -9.84 12.04 -23.45
N PHE A 137 -10.98 12.42 -22.88
CA PHE A 137 -11.16 12.46 -21.43
C PHE A 137 -10.90 11.09 -20.82
N ALA A 138 -11.52 10.03 -21.35
CA ALA A 138 -11.36 8.67 -20.86
C ALA A 138 -9.89 8.23 -20.81
N ALA A 139 -9.08 8.56 -21.82
CA ALA A 139 -7.67 8.19 -21.83
C ALA A 139 -6.89 8.74 -20.62
N ILE A 140 -7.09 10.02 -20.29
CA ILE A 140 -6.43 10.66 -19.14
C ILE A 140 -7.08 10.20 -17.84
N TRP A 141 -8.41 10.18 -17.82
CA TRP A 141 -9.25 9.80 -16.69
C TRP A 141 -8.91 8.41 -16.14
N LEU A 142 -8.83 7.42 -17.04
CA LEU A 142 -8.53 6.04 -16.69
C LEU A 142 -7.12 5.90 -16.12
N LEU A 143 -6.15 6.64 -16.67
CA LEU A 143 -4.77 6.65 -16.17
C LEU A 143 -4.74 7.16 -14.71
N VAL A 144 -5.37 8.31 -14.46
CA VAL A 144 -5.46 8.90 -13.10
C VAL A 144 -6.22 7.97 -12.14
N SER A 145 -7.34 7.41 -12.59
CA SER A 145 -8.20 6.54 -11.76
C SER A 145 -7.49 5.27 -11.33
N THR A 146 -6.78 4.59 -12.26
CA THR A 146 -6.05 3.36 -11.94
C THR A 146 -4.89 3.62 -10.98
N LEU A 147 -4.19 4.75 -11.13
CA LEU A 147 -3.16 5.17 -10.17
C LEU A 147 -3.73 5.43 -8.78
N ALA A 148 -4.86 6.14 -8.71
CA ALA A 148 -5.54 6.41 -7.45
C ALA A 148 -5.95 5.11 -6.73
N VAL A 149 -6.49 4.14 -7.47
CA VAL A 149 -6.85 2.82 -6.92
C VAL A 149 -5.61 2.05 -6.48
N ALA A 150 -4.56 1.99 -7.30
CA ALA A 150 -3.31 1.33 -6.93
C ALA A 150 -2.71 1.90 -5.64
N ARG A 151 -2.70 3.24 -5.50
CA ARG A 151 -2.27 3.92 -4.28
C ARG A 151 -3.17 3.63 -3.08
N ALA A 152 -4.48 3.58 -3.26
CA ALA A 152 -5.40 3.19 -2.21
C ALA A 152 -5.11 1.77 -1.70
N PHE A 153 -4.85 0.83 -2.61
CA PHE A 153 -4.43 -0.53 -2.24
C PHE A 153 -3.08 -0.57 -1.52
N LEU A 154 -2.09 0.21 -1.96
CA LEU A 154 -0.79 0.31 -1.29
C LEU A 154 -0.94 0.84 0.14
N TYR A 155 -1.70 1.92 0.35
CA TYR A 155 -1.94 2.44 1.71
C TYR A 155 -2.74 1.47 2.57
N LEU A 156 -3.68 0.73 2.00
CA LEU A 156 -4.37 -0.35 2.71
C LEU A 156 -3.40 -1.47 3.09
N ALA A 157 -2.49 -1.86 2.19
CA ALA A 157 -1.48 -2.87 2.45
C ALA A 157 -0.52 -2.42 3.56
N GLU A 158 0.00 -1.19 3.50
CA GLU A 158 0.80 -0.56 4.56
C GLU A 158 0.05 -0.62 5.90
N ALA A 159 -1.23 -0.23 5.91
CA ALA A 159 -2.04 -0.28 7.13
C ALA A 159 -2.20 -1.70 7.70
N ARG A 160 -2.29 -2.72 6.84
CA ARG A 160 -2.39 -4.14 7.25
C ARG A 160 -1.05 -4.66 7.75
N VAL A 161 0.04 -4.31 7.10
CA VAL A 161 1.42 -4.65 7.47
C VAL A 161 1.74 -4.05 8.84
N ASP A 162 1.44 -2.77 9.06
CA ASP A 162 1.67 -2.11 10.34
C ASP A 162 0.82 -2.71 11.48
N LYS A 163 -0.39 -3.17 11.17
CA LYS A 163 -1.24 -3.87 12.15
C LYS A 163 -0.62 -5.21 12.55
N ARG A 164 0.07 -5.90 11.63
CA ARG A 164 0.77 -7.17 11.90
C ARG A 164 2.05 -6.94 12.70
N HIS A 165 2.89 -5.98 12.32
CA HIS A 165 4.12 -5.64 13.06
C HIS A 165 3.83 -5.27 14.51
N ARG A 166 2.77 -4.48 14.77
CA ARG A 166 2.38 -4.09 16.13
C ARG A 166 1.84 -5.25 16.98
N ARG A 167 1.13 -6.21 16.38
CA ARG A 167 0.69 -7.42 17.10
C ARG A 167 1.88 -8.27 17.52
N MET A 168 2.88 -8.38 16.65
CA MET A 168 4.11 -9.10 16.95
C MET A 168 4.91 -8.41 18.06
N ALA A 169 5.07 -7.07 18.01
CA ALA A 169 5.75 -6.33 19.07
C ALA A 169 5.05 -6.47 20.43
N LYS A 170 3.71 -6.41 20.47
CA LYS A 170 2.95 -6.64 21.71
C LYS A 170 3.02 -8.08 22.20
N TRP A 171 3.09 -9.05 21.30
CA TRP A 171 3.25 -10.46 21.65
C TRP A 171 4.64 -10.72 22.21
N VAL A 172 5.69 -10.13 21.61
CA VAL A 172 7.07 -10.18 22.12
C VAL A 172 7.20 -9.48 23.47
N LEU A 173 6.57 -8.33 23.67
CA LEU A 173 6.58 -7.60 24.94
C LEU A 173 5.70 -8.24 26.03
N GLY A 174 4.69 -9.01 25.63
CA GLY A 174 3.78 -9.72 26.54
C GLY A 174 4.20 -11.16 26.82
N GLN A 175 5.22 -11.67 26.12
CA GLN A 175 5.91 -12.89 26.49
C GLN A 175 6.63 -12.59 27.80
N ASP A 176 6.30 -13.29 28.89
CA ASP A 176 6.88 -13.09 30.20
C ASP A 176 8.40 -12.88 30.08
N MET A 177 8.86 -11.64 30.27
CA MET A 177 10.22 -11.43 30.74
C MET A 177 10.24 -12.05 32.13
N THR A 178 10.52 -13.36 32.18
CA THR A 178 10.82 -14.06 33.41
C THR A 178 11.79 -13.19 34.19
N VAL A 179 11.45 -12.89 35.45
CA VAL A 179 12.18 -11.96 36.32
C VAL A 179 13.70 -12.25 36.33
N SER A 180 14.10 -13.50 36.06
CA SER A 180 15.49 -13.93 35.87
C SER A 180 16.22 -13.29 34.68
N GLN A 181 15.55 -12.95 33.57
CA GLN A 181 16.16 -12.23 32.44
C GLN A 181 16.21 -10.72 32.67
N PHE A 182 15.28 -10.18 33.46
CA PHE A 182 15.32 -8.79 33.92
C PHE A 182 16.44 -8.58 34.95
N LEU A 183 16.65 -9.54 35.87
CA LEU A 183 17.77 -9.57 36.81
C LEU A 183 19.13 -9.79 36.10
N ALA A 184 19.17 -10.60 35.04
CA ALA A 184 20.40 -10.82 34.27
C ALA A 184 20.81 -9.60 33.40
N ALA A 185 19.89 -8.65 33.18
CA ALA A 185 20.18 -7.37 32.53
C ALA A 185 20.50 -6.25 33.56
N ASP A 186 20.18 -6.46 34.84
CA ASP A 186 20.50 -5.59 35.99
C ASP A 186 21.67 -6.20 36.80
N ILE A 187 22.82 -6.36 36.14
CA ILE A 187 24.02 -6.99 36.73
C ILE A 187 24.62 -6.11 37.84
N ASP A 188 24.34 -4.81 37.84
CA ASP A 188 24.89 -3.80 38.74
C ASP A 188 23.95 -3.35 39.87
N ASN A 189 22.72 -3.88 39.93
CA ASN A 189 21.75 -3.73 41.04
C ASN A 189 21.60 -2.28 41.52
N ASN A 190 21.61 -1.33 40.58
CA ASN A 190 21.58 0.10 40.85
C ASN A 190 20.28 0.78 40.39
N GLY A 191 19.35 -0.01 39.81
CA GLY A 191 18.03 0.45 39.39
C GLY A 191 18.02 1.34 38.14
N TYR A 192 19.11 1.41 37.36
CA TYR A 192 19.17 2.20 36.12
C TYR A 192 19.90 1.48 34.97
N VAL A 193 19.23 1.33 33.83
CA VAL A 193 19.82 0.70 32.63
C VAL A 193 20.56 1.75 31.78
N ARG A 194 21.89 1.73 31.76
CA ARG A 194 22.69 2.49 30.78
C ARG A 194 22.94 1.65 29.55
N GLY A 195 22.27 1.99 28.44
CA GLY A 195 22.44 1.30 27.17
C GLY A 195 23.84 1.51 26.59
N GLN A 196 24.65 0.46 26.54
CA GLN A 196 25.91 0.46 25.81
C GLN A 196 25.84 -0.59 24.70
N ALA A 197 25.96 -0.11 23.47
CA ALA A 197 25.92 -0.91 22.25
C ALA A 197 27.12 -1.88 22.19
N PRO A 198 26.95 -3.09 21.62
CA PRO A 198 28.03 -4.08 21.56
C PRO A 198 28.99 -3.76 20.40
N ALA A 199 30.28 -3.63 20.69
CA ALA A 199 31.33 -3.59 19.68
C ALA A 199 32.45 -4.62 19.96
N SER A 200 32.75 -5.39 18.91
CA SER A 200 34.00 -6.07 18.53
C SER A 200 34.48 -7.37 19.24
N HIS A 201 34.02 -8.51 18.68
CA HIS A 201 34.79 -9.59 17.99
C HIS A 201 35.70 -10.65 18.72
N PRO A 202 35.95 -11.84 18.08
CA PRO A 202 36.13 -13.19 18.68
C PRO A 202 37.61 -13.69 18.66
N PRO A 203 37.95 -14.98 18.94
CA PRO A 203 38.11 -15.94 17.82
C PRO A 203 38.05 -17.49 18.10
N PHE A 204 37.96 -18.26 16.98
CA PHE A 204 38.32 -19.68 16.70
C PHE A 204 37.45 -20.84 17.26
N ALA A 205 37.04 -21.90 16.53
CA ALA A 205 37.35 -22.49 15.21
C ALA A 205 36.25 -23.57 14.84
N PRO A 206 36.40 -24.40 13.78
CA PRO A 206 36.32 -24.16 12.34
C PRO A 206 35.08 -24.83 11.68
N ALA A 207 34.98 -24.68 10.36
CA ALA A 207 33.88 -25.05 9.46
C ALA A 207 33.39 -26.51 9.53
N GLN A 208 32.06 -26.67 9.57
CA GLN A 208 31.35 -27.77 8.91
C GLN A 208 30.44 -27.19 7.82
N ASP A 209 30.52 -27.85 6.68
CA ASP A 209 30.13 -27.48 5.33
C ASP A 209 28.65 -27.06 5.19
N GLY A 210 28.42 -25.84 4.71
CA GLY A 210 27.08 -25.27 4.49
C GLY A 210 26.40 -25.72 3.18
N SER A 211 27.04 -26.59 2.39
CA SER A 211 26.46 -27.08 1.13
C SER A 211 25.43 -28.21 1.33
N ASP A 212 25.53 -28.98 2.41
CA ASP A 212 24.61 -30.12 2.68
C ASP A 212 23.27 -29.71 3.31
N ILE A 213 23.23 -28.60 4.05
CA ILE A 213 21.99 -28.10 4.66
C ILE A 213 21.09 -27.46 3.61
N CYS A 214 21.68 -26.77 2.62
CA CYS A 214 20.91 -26.18 1.53
C CYS A 214 20.33 -27.26 0.59
N SER A 215 21.09 -28.33 0.31
CA SER A 215 20.62 -29.44 -0.53
C SER A 215 19.52 -30.27 0.14
N SER A 216 19.61 -30.50 1.46
CA SER A 216 18.59 -31.22 2.24
C SER A 216 17.29 -30.42 2.40
N ILE A 217 17.38 -29.10 2.57
CA ILE A 217 16.20 -28.21 2.62
C ILE A 217 15.55 -28.06 1.23
N LEU A 218 16.33 -27.98 0.16
CA LEU A 218 15.77 -27.95 -1.21
C LEU A 218 15.10 -29.28 -1.58
N ARG A 219 15.71 -30.41 -1.23
CA ARG A 219 15.17 -31.76 -1.49
C ARG A 219 13.88 -32.00 -0.70
N SER A 220 13.82 -31.57 0.57
CA SER A 220 12.59 -31.61 1.37
C SER A 220 11.46 -30.73 0.80
N LYS A 221 11.78 -29.58 0.19
CA LYS A 221 10.80 -28.72 -0.47
C LYS A 221 10.33 -29.24 -1.83
N ILE A 222 11.21 -29.88 -2.60
CA ILE A 222 10.87 -30.50 -3.90
C ILE A 222 10.00 -31.74 -3.69
N ASP A 223 10.30 -32.58 -2.70
CA ASP A 223 9.48 -33.76 -2.37
C ASP A 223 8.08 -33.39 -1.87
N ASN A 224 7.93 -32.25 -1.19
CA ASN A 224 6.63 -31.74 -0.75
C ASN A 224 5.80 -31.21 -1.94
N TYR A 225 6.43 -30.58 -2.93
CA TYR A 225 5.77 -30.13 -4.17
C TYR A 225 5.32 -31.31 -5.06
N ASN A 226 6.16 -32.34 -5.20
CA ASN A 226 5.81 -33.54 -5.97
C ASN A 226 4.69 -34.36 -5.32
N ARG A 227 4.54 -34.32 -3.98
CA ARG A 227 3.42 -34.98 -3.28
C ARG A 227 2.08 -34.26 -3.44
N LEU A 228 2.10 -32.97 -3.81
CA LEU A 228 0.91 -32.13 -4.03
C LEU A 228 0.44 -32.11 -5.49
N LEU A 229 1.27 -32.51 -6.46
CA LEU A 229 0.94 -32.54 -7.89
C LEU A 229 0.46 -33.91 -8.42
N LEU A 230 0.43 -34.96 -7.59
CA LEU A 230 0.07 -36.32 -8.02
C LEU A 230 -1.41 -36.73 -8.02
N PRO A 231 -2.43 -35.95 -7.59
CA PRO A 231 -3.82 -36.35 -7.85
C PRO A 231 -4.44 -35.72 -9.11
N PHE A 232 -3.74 -34.84 -9.84
CA PHE A 232 -4.32 -34.12 -11.00
C PHE A 232 -3.87 -34.62 -12.38
N SER A 233 -3.15 -35.74 -12.47
CA SER A 233 -2.77 -36.37 -13.75
C SER A 233 -3.56 -37.66 -14.01
N CYS A 234 -4.88 -37.60 -13.81
CA CYS A 234 -5.84 -38.65 -14.15
C CYS A 234 -7.24 -38.09 -14.43
N TYR A 235 -7.37 -36.92 -15.04
CA TYR A 235 -8.61 -36.52 -15.74
C TYR A 235 -8.26 -35.50 -16.82
N VAL A 236 -8.61 -35.89 -18.07
CA VAL A 236 -8.43 -35.22 -19.37
C VAL A 236 -7.07 -35.47 -20.03
#